data_AF-A0AAI9ZIW2-F1
#
_entry.id   AF-A0AAI9ZIW2-F1
#
_cell.length_a   1.000
_cell.length_b   1.000
_cell.length_c   1.000
_cell.angle_alpha   90.00
_cell.angle_beta   90.00
_cell.angle_gamma   90.00
#
_symmetry.space_group_name_H-M   'P 1'
#
loop_
_entity.id
_entity.type
_entity.pdbx_description
1 polymer ?
#
loop_
_entity_poly.entity_id
_entity_poly.type
_entity_poly.pdbx_seq_one_letter_code
_entity_poly.pdbx_strand_id
1 'polypeptide(L)'
;MPRSSVGMMDRSSRPPSWSPISCTLIYSANEAVLVDTPITIKQTEELIAWIENIAPKRKLSYIYITHGHGDHWFGIPLLMKRFPEAVPIATVGTIKHMEQQIEDGVFNQMWEARFPGQIYRPFTLAQPLSPKSGGSFKLENRWDFKAIECGHTDTYDSTVLWIPDLRLAVCGDVVYGQCHQMLMEANTKAKREEWIRAVEIVEALNPAYVVSGHKMAGETDGIWHLAATKKYIQDFGKILEKNPKTEKELFLESLKLYPERFNPGAARLSAMGAFQVSKESRI
;
A
#
# COMPACT_ATOMS: atom_id res chain seq x y z
N MET A 1 -20.71 -4.56 -29.41
CA MET A 1 -21.71 -3.62 -28.85
C MET A 1 -21.05 -2.27 -28.63
N PRO A 2 -21.72 -1.15 -28.90
CA PRO A 2 -21.06 0.14 -29.10
C PRO A 2 -20.54 0.72 -27.77
N ARG A 3 -19.35 1.30 -27.83
CA ARG A 3 -18.72 2.07 -26.76
C ARG A 3 -19.59 3.30 -26.47
N SER A 4 -20.32 3.28 -25.37
CA SER A 4 -20.95 4.49 -24.84
C SER A 4 -19.86 5.32 -24.14
N SER A 5 -19.59 6.49 -24.71
CA SER A 5 -18.90 7.59 -24.07
C SER A 5 -19.66 8.01 -22.81
N VAL A 6 -19.29 7.47 -21.66
CA VAL A 6 -19.73 8.02 -20.38
C VAL A 6 -18.99 9.33 -20.21
N GLY A 7 -19.72 10.43 -20.34
CA GLY A 7 -19.20 11.78 -20.18
C GLY A 7 -18.46 11.96 -18.86
N MET A 8 -17.54 12.92 -18.84
CA MET A 8 -16.88 13.45 -17.65
C MET A 8 -17.93 13.92 -16.64
N MET A 9 -18.52 13.00 -15.87
CA MET A 9 -19.27 13.31 -14.67
C MET A 9 -18.29 13.94 -13.68
N ASP A 10 -18.72 15.02 -13.04
CA ASP A 10 -17.99 15.73 -12.01
C ASP A 10 -17.58 14.79 -10.86
N ARG A 11 -16.41 14.17 -11.01
CA ARG A 11 -15.80 13.25 -10.03
C ARG A 11 -15.43 13.98 -8.72
N SER A 12 -15.54 15.31 -8.66
CA SER A 12 -15.28 16.10 -7.45
C SER A 12 -16.41 16.01 -6.41
N SER A 13 -17.59 15.49 -6.79
CA SER A 13 -18.78 15.38 -5.95
C SER A 13 -19.00 14.00 -5.30
N ARG A 14 -18.23 12.97 -5.68
CA ARG A 14 -18.32 11.64 -5.04
C ARG A 14 -17.71 11.70 -3.64
N PRO A 15 -18.31 11.05 -2.62
CA PRO A 15 -17.66 10.93 -1.32
C PRO A 15 -16.28 10.29 -1.52
N PRO A 16 -15.24 10.79 -0.84
CA PRO A 16 -13.88 10.27 -1.00
C PRO A 16 -13.88 8.77 -0.70
N SER A 17 -13.57 7.96 -1.71
CA SER A 17 -13.39 6.52 -1.55
C SER A 17 -11.95 6.24 -1.16
N TRP A 18 -11.71 5.30 -0.25
CA TRP A 18 -10.36 4.79 -0.03
C TRP A 18 -9.81 4.14 -1.30
N SER A 19 -8.49 4.18 -1.49
CA SER A 19 -7.87 3.48 -2.61
C SER A 19 -8.13 1.97 -2.47
N PRO A 20 -8.48 1.23 -3.54
CA PRO A 20 -8.59 -0.21 -3.43
C PRO A 20 -7.24 -0.80 -3.05
N ILE A 21 -7.22 -1.66 -2.05
CA ILE A 21 -6.01 -2.29 -1.48
C ILE A 21 -5.78 -3.63 -2.17
N SER A 22 -4.54 -3.93 -2.51
CA SER A 22 -4.11 -5.26 -2.96
C SER A 22 -3.77 -6.12 -1.76
N CYS A 23 -4.46 -7.24 -1.61
CA CYS A 23 -4.02 -8.34 -0.74
C CYS A 23 -3.55 -9.49 -1.63
N THR A 24 -2.34 -9.99 -1.42
CA THR A 24 -1.71 -10.97 -2.33
C THR A 24 -1.53 -12.30 -1.64
N LEU A 25 -2.08 -13.38 -2.21
CA LEU A 25 -1.88 -14.74 -1.70
C LEU A 25 -0.88 -15.49 -2.57
N ILE A 26 0.25 -15.87 -1.97
CA ILE A 26 1.27 -16.71 -2.58
C ILE A 26 1.20 -18.08 -1.93
N TYR A 27 1.05 -19.16 -2.71
CA TYR A 27 0.82 -20.49 -2.14
C TYR A 27 1.53 -21.62 -2.88
N SER A 28 1.88 -22.66 -2.13
CA SER A 28 2.39 -23.95 -2.60
C SER A 28 1.24 -24.96 -2.73
N ALA A 29 1.55 -26.26 -2.77
CA ALA A 29 0.52 -27.30 -2.66
C ALA A 29 -0.15 -27.33 -1.28
N ASN A 30 0.57 -27.01 -0.20
CA ASN A 30 0.09 -27.23 1.18
C ASN A 30 0.04 -25.96 2.04
N GLU A 31 0.84 -24.95 1.74
CA GLU A 31 0.94 -23.73 2.56
C GLU A 31 0.74 -22.45 1.74
N ALA A 32 0.42 -21.37 2.43
CA ALA A 32 0.24 -20.05 1.84
C ALA A 32 0.84 -18.93 2.71
N VAL A 33 1.21 -17.85 2.04
CA VAL A 33 1.58 -16.54 2.61
C VAL A 33 0.61 -15.52 2.08
N LEU A 34 -0.07 -14.80 2.97
CA LEU A 34 -0.83 -13.61 2.63
C LEU A 34 0.07 -12.38 2.79
N VAL A 35 0.01 -11.44 1.86
CA VAL A 35 0.66 -10.13 1.97
C VAL A 35 -0.41 -9.06 2.09
N ASP A 36 -0.32 -8.28 3.17
CA ASP A 36 -1.25 -7.26 3.61
C ASP A 36 -2.69 -7.74 3.82
N THR A 37 -3.50 -6.90 4.45
CA THR A 37 -4.90 -7.16 4.83
C THR A 37 -5.71 -5.88 4.65
N PRO A 38 -7.04 -5.94 4.45
CA PRO A 38 -7.86 -4.74 4.29
C PRO A 38 -8.20 -4.08 5.63
N ILE A 39 -8.89 -2.94 5.55
CA ILE A 39 -9.25 -2.11 6.72
C ILE A 39 -10.40 -2.72 7.52
N THR A 40 -11.51 -3.03 6.84
CA THR A 40 -12.80 -3.20 7.51
C THR A 40 -13.11 -4.67 7.80
N ILE A 41 -13.97 -4.89 8.79
CA ILE A 41 -14.54 -6.22 9.13
C ILE A 41 -15.07 -6.90 7.87
N LYS A 42 -15.94 -6.20 7.13
CA LYS A 42 -16.57 -6.73 5.91
C LYS A 42 -15.54 -7.13 4.86
N GLN A 43 -14.58 -6.26 4.54
CA GLN A 43 -13.53 -6.58 3.57
C GLN A 43 -12.67 -7.76 4.03
N THR A 44 -12.42 -7.87 5.33
CA THR A 44 -11.63 -8.98 5.89
C THR A 44 -12.38 -10.30 5.82
N GLU A 45 -13.69 -10.30 6.06
CA GLU A 45 -14.56 -11.47 5.88
C GLU A 45 -14.61 -11.91 4.40
N GLU A 46 -14.69 -10.95 3.47
CA GLU A 46 -14.62 -11.22 2.03
C GLU A 46 -13.26 -11.81 1.64
N LEU A 47 -12.15 -11.28 2.20
CA LEU A 47 -10.81 -11.81 1.98
C LEU A 47 -10.67 -13.24 2.54
N ILE A 48 -11.20 -13.51 3.73
CA ILE A 48 -11.23 -14.84 4.33
C ILE A 48 -11.93 -15.84 3.39
N ALA A 49 -13.14 -15.51 2.94
CA ALA A 49 -13.91 -16.37 2.04
C ALA A 49 -13.17 -16.60 0.71
N TRP A 50 -12.50 -15.57 0.18
CA TRP A 50 -11.69 -15.69 -1.02
C TRP A 50 -10.48 -16.62 -0.82
N ILE A 51 -9.75 -16.51 0.30
CA ILE A 51 -8.63 -17.41 0.63
C ILE A 51 -9.11 -18.86 0.71
N GLU A 52 -10.22 -19.12 1.40
CA GLU A 52 -10.78 -20.48 1.54
C GLU A 52 -11.15 -21.10 0.18
N ASN A 53 -11.65 -20.29 -0.74
CA ASN A 53 -12.04 -20.72 -2.07
C ASN A 53 -10.84 -20.96 -3.01
N ILE A 54 -9.82 -20.09 -2.96
CA ILE A 54 -8.67 -20.13 -3.87
C ILE A 54 -7.59 -21.11 -3.39
N ALA A 55 -7.40 -21.22 -2.09
CA ALA A 55 -6.39 -22.05 -1.46
C ALA A 55 -7.02 -23.11 -0.52
N PRO A 56 -8.00 -23.91 -0.99
CA PRO A 56 -8.71 -24.84 -0.12
C PRO A 56 -7.74 -25.85 0.47
N LYS A 57 -7.91 -26.16 1.77
CA LYS A 57 -7.10 -27.10 2.56
C LYS A 57 -5.63 -26.73 2.73
N ARG A 58 -5.18 -25.57 2.25
CA ARG A 58 -3.83 -25.08 2.51
C ARG A 58 -3.77 -24.41 3.88
N LYS A 59 -2.67 -24.61 4.57
CA LYS A 59 -2.36 -23.89 5.79
C LYS A 59 -1.92 -22.47 5.43
N LEU A 60 -2.60 -21.45 5.95
CA LEU A 60 -2.06 -20.09 5.93
C LEU A 60 -0.96 -20.02 7.00
N SER A 61 0.30 -20.03 6.58
CA SER A 61 1.45 -20.08 7.49
C SER A 61 1.86 -18.70 7.96
N TYR A 62 1.84 -17.71 7.05
CA TYR A 62 2.30 -16.35 7.33
C TYR A 62 1.32 -15.29 6.80
N ILE A 63 1.25 -14.17 7.50
CA ILE A 63 0.67 -12.92 7.03
C ILE A 63 1.78 -11.87 7.08
N TYR A 64 2.33 -11.49 5.93
CA TYR A 64 3.39 -10.49 5.85
C TYR A 64 2.79 -9.09 5.68
N ILE A 65 3.25 -8.11 6.47
CA ILE A 65 2.81 -6.72 6.38
C ILE A 65 3.93 -5.86 5.78
N THR A 66 3.60 -5.11 4.73
CA THR A 66 4.57 -4.32 3.95
C THR A 66 5.00 -3.04 4.65
N HIS A 67 4.08 -2.36 5.33
CA HIS A 67 4.35 -1.11 6.04
C HIS A 67 3.27 -0.80 7.09
N GLY A 68 3.47 0.27 7.86
CA GLY A 68 2.73 0.48 9.11
C GLY A 68 1.32 1.05 9.00
N HIS A 69 0.88 1.55 7.83
CA HIS A 69 -0.47 2.13 7.70
C HIS A 69 -1.57 1.11 7.97
N GLY A 70 -2.60 1.55 8.69
CA GLY A 70 -3.68 0.70 9.21
C GLY A 70 -4.40 -0.13 8.15
N ASP A 71 -4.51 0.40 6.93
CA ASP A 71 -5.17 -0.26 5.82
C ASP A 71 -4.43 -1.45 5.20
N HIS A 72 -3.23 -1.76 5.71
CA HIS A 72 -2.47 -2.94 5.34
C HIS A 72 -2.49 -4.03 6.42
N TRP A 73 -2.96 -3.78 7.65
CA TRP A 73 -2.83 -4.74 8.76
C TRP A 73 -4.02 -4.84 9.73
N PHE A 74 -5.02 -3.95 9.66
CA PHE A 74 -6.17 -4.01 10.57
C PHE A 74 -6.99 -5.30 10.46
N GLY A 75 -6.91 -6.04 9.34
CA GLY A 75 -7.58 -7.32 9.17
C GLY A 75 -6.94 -8.48 9.94
N ILE A 76 -5.72 -8.34 10.49
CA ILE A 76 -5.00 -9.43 11.18
C ILE A 76 -5.86 -10.16 12.24
N PRO A 77 -6.55 -9.48 13.18
CA PRO A 77 -7.25 -10.19 14.26
C PRO A 77 -8.34 -11.14 13.76
N LEU A 78 -9.07 -10.76 12.72
CA LEU A 78 -10.11 -11.60 12.10
C LEU A 78 -9.51 -12.76 11.31
N LEU A 79 -8.41 -12.50 10.57
CA LEU A 79 -7.67 -13.54 9.87
C LEU A 79 -7.14 -14.59 10.84
N MET A 80 -6.56 -14.19 11.98
CA MET A 80 -6.08 -15.11 13.00
C MET A 80 -7.22 -15.90 13.68
N LYS A 81 -8.40 -15.28 13.86
CA LYS A 81 -9.58 -16.01 14.36
C LYS A 81 -9.99 -17.15 13.43
N ARG A 82 -9.85 -16.96 12.10
CA ARG A 82 -10.16 -18.01 11.11
C ARG A 82 -9.01 -18.99 10.89
N PHE A 83 -7.77 -18.49 10.88
CA PHE A 83 -6.53 -19.22 10.60
C PHE A 83 -5.58 -19.09 11.79
N PRO A 84 -5.85 -19.80 12.91
CA PRO A 84 -5.12 -19.61 14.17
C PRO A 84 -3.65 -20.03 14.11
N GLU A 85 -3.25 -20.79 13.08
CA GLU A 85 -1.85 -21.17 12.84
C GLU A 85 -1.05 -20.11 12.05
N ALA A 86 -1.72 -19.11 11.49
CA ALA A 86 -1.07 -18.07 10.72
C ALA A 86 -0.25 -17.16 11.64
N VAL A 87 1.00 -16.89 11.27
CA VAL A 87 1.90 -16.01 12.01
C VAL A 87 2.01 -14.68 11.28
N PRO A 88 1.43 -13.59 11.79
CA PRO A 88 1.64 -12.27 11.22
C PRO A 88 3.07 -11.81 11.49
N ILE A 89 3.76 -11.35 10.46
CA ILE A 89 5.18 -10.97 10.51
C ILE A 89 5.42 -9.66 9.74
N ALA A 90 6.35 -8.86 10.24
CA ALA A 90 6.78 -7.61 9.60
C ALA A 90 8.18 -7.22 10.11
N THR A 91 8.80 -6.21 9.51
CA THR A 91 10.08 -5.68 10.03
C THR A 91 9.86 -4.85 11.29
N VAL A 92 10.91 -4.64 12.08
CA VAL A 92 10.82 -3.90 13.35
C VAL A 92 10.34 -2.46 13.14
N GLY A 93 10.79 -1.80 12.07
CA GLY A 93 10.35 -0.45 11.71
C GLY A 93 8.85 -0.43 11.38
N THR A 94 8.38 -1.36 10.54
CA THR A 94 6.97 -1.52 10.24
C THR A 94 6.12 -1.73 11.50
N ILE A 95 6.53 -2.61 12.43
CA ILE A 95 5.77 -2.88 13.66
C ILE A 95 5.68 -1.64 14.55
N LYS A 96 6.78 -0.90 14.70
CA LYS A 96 6.77 0.36 15.45
C LYS A 96 5.80 1.37 14.82
N HIS A 97 5.73 1.41 13.49
CA HIS A 97 4.77 2.26 12.81
C HIS A 97 3.32 1.77 13.00
N MET A 98 3.07 0.45 13.00
CA MET A 98 1.75 -0.11 13.35
C MET A 98 1.29 0.32 14.75
N GLU A 99 2.19 0.31 15.75
CA GLU A 99 1.89 0.79 17.11
C GLU A 99 1.40 2.24 17.11
N GLN A 100 2.04 3.11 16.32
CA GLN A 100 1.67 4.52 16.22
C GLN A 100 0.29 4.72 15.59
N GLN A 101 -0.12 3.87 14.64
CA GLN A 101 -1.43 3.96 13.99
C GLN A 101 -2.61 3.66 14.94
N ILE A 102 -2.35 2.99 16.07
CA ILE A 102 -3.37 2.64 17.08
C ILE A 102 -3.29 3.46 18.36
N GLU A 103 -2.38 4.43 18.45
CA GLU A 103 -2.40 5.42 19.52
C GLU A 103 -3.74 6.19 19.49
N ASP A 104 -4.40 6.33 20.64
CA ASP A 104 -5.80 6.81 20.72
C ASP A 104 -6.06 8.09 19.90
N GLY A 105 -5.14 9.05 19.93
CA GLY A 105 -5.25 10.29 19.16
C GLY A 105 -5.20 10.07 17.65
N VAL A 106 -4.23 9.28 17.19
CA VAL A 106 -4.03 8.95 15.77
C VAL A 106 -5.20 8.09 15.27
N PHE A 107 -5.52 7.03 15.99
CA PHE A 107 -6.57 6.09 15.61
C PHE A 107 -7.93 6.77 15.48
N ASN A 108 -8.35 7.54 16.49
CA ASN A 108 -9.68 8.14 16.48
C ASN A 108 -9.81 9.21 15.38
N GLN A 109 -8.77 10.01 15.15
CA GLN A 109 -8.81 11.09 14.16
C GLN A 109 -8.64 10.58 12.72
N MET A 110 -7.84 9.53 12.53
CA MET A 110 -7.54 9.01 11.19
C MET A 110 -8.51 7.90 10.78
N TRP A 111 -8.61 6.86 11.59
CA TRP A 111 -9.22 5.60 11.20
C TRP A 111 -10.67 5.49 11.65
N GLU A 112 -10.97 5.68 12.93
CA GLU A 112 -12.35 5.58 13.44
C GLU A 112 -13.26 6.65 12.82
N ALA A 113 -12.77 7.88 12.65
CA ALA A 113 -13.53 8.95 11.99
C ALA A 113 -13.89 8.63 10.53
N ARG A 114 -13.06 7.86 9.82
CA ARG A 114 -13.30 7.48 8.41
C ARG A 114 -14.08 6.17 8.29
N PHE A 115 -13.91 5.25 9.24
CA PHE A 115 -14.48 3.91 9.24
C PHE A 115 -15.21 3.62 10.56
N PRO A 116 -16.22 4.43 10.94
CA PRO A 116 -16.85 4.34 12.26
C PRO A 116 -17.49 2.97 12.47
N GLY A 117 -17.08 2.28 13.54
CA GLY A 117 -17.56 0.94 13.89
C GLY A 117 -17.21 -0.16 12.88
N GLN A 118 -16.32 0.08 11.92
CA GLN A 118 -16.01 -0.88 10.85
C GLN A 118 -14.65 -1.56 11.01
N ILE A 119 -13.81 -1.13 11.95
CA ILE A 119 -12.49 -1.71 12.20
C ILE A 119 -12.57 -2.66 13.40
N TYR A 120 -12.12 -3.90 13.22
CA TYR A 120 -12.20 -4.93 14.25
C TYR A 120 -11.23 -4.64 15.41
N ARG A 121 -11.67 -4.88 16.64
CA ARG A 121 -10.87 -4.75 17.86
C ARG A 121 -11.06 -5.98 18.78
N PRO A 122 -10.09 -6.32 19.66
CA PRO A 122 -8.80 -5.66 19.87
C PRO A 122 -7.84 -5.82 18.69
N PHE A 123 -6.90 -4.89 18.53
CA PHE A 123 -5.86 -4.96 17.51
C PHE A 123 -4.88 -6.10 17.80
N THR A 124 -4.25 -6.62 16.74
CA THR A 124 -3.18 -7.62 16.83
C THR A 124 -2.04 -7.16 15.94
N LEU A 125 -0.89 -6.91 16.55
CA LEU A 125 0.32 -6.51 15.85
C LEU A 125 1.03 -7.73 15.23
N ALA A 126 1.88 -7.47 14.25
CA ALA A 126 2.76 -8.47 13.68
C ALA A 126 3.93 -8.77 14.63
N GLN A 127 4.51 -9.96 14.47
CA GLN A 127 5.74 -10.36 15.15
C GLN A 127 6.97 -9.93 14.34
N PRO A 128 8.07 -9.54 14.99
CA PRO A 128 9.26 -9.10 14.28
C PRO A 128 9.87 -10.25 13.49
N LEU A 129 10.07 -10.03 12.19
CA LEU A 129 10.89 -10.90 11.37
C LEU A 129 12.31 -10.88 11.93
N SER A 130 12.83 -12.05 12.29
CA SER A 130 14.09 -12.16 13.02
C SER A 130 15.25 -11.50 12.25
N PRO A 131 15.98 -10.54 12.85
CA PRO A 131 17.19 -9.98 12.22
C PRO A 131 18.23 -11.06 11.90
N LYS A 132 18.23 -12.18 12.65
CA LYS A 132 19.13 -13.32 12.41
C LYS A 132 18.89 -14.03 11.09
N SER A 133 17.69 -13.93 10.52
CA SER A 133 17.38 -14.49 9.19
C SER A 133 17.66 -13.50 8.05
N GLY A 134 18.28 -12.35 8.34
CA GLY A 134 18.57 -11.33 7.33
C GLY A 134 17.31 -10.79 6.66
N GLY A 135 16.23 -10.62 7.42
CA GLY A 135 14.95 -10.17 6.87
C GLY A 135 14.27 -11.18 5.96
N SER A 136 14.56 -12.48 6.11
CA SER A 136 13.98 -13.54 5.27
C SER A 136 13.23 -14.59 6.08
N PHE A 137 12.28 -15.26 5.46
CA PHE A 137 11.62 -16.47 5.98
C PHE A 137 11.36 -17.45 4.84
N LYS A 138 11.00 -18.68 5.19
CA LYS A 138 10.74 -19.74 4.20
C LYS A 138 9.33 -20.28 4.30
N LEU A 139 8.71 -20.53 3.15
CA LEU A 139 7.50 -21.35 3.04
C LEU A 139 7.90 -22.81 2.86
N GLU A 140 7.32 -23.72 3.64
CA GLU A 140 7.65 -25.16 3.64
C GLU A 140 9.16 -25.47 3.80
N ASN A 141 9.92 -24.63 4.51
CA ASN A 141 11.39 -24.71 4.62
C ASN A 141 12.13 -24.73 3.26
N ARG A 142 11.47 -24.32 2.17
CA ARG A 142 11.98 -24.43 0.81
C ARG A 142 12.12 -23.06 0.15
N TRP A 143 11.00 -22.39 -0.08
CA TRP A 143 10.93 -21.17 -0.91
C TRP A 143 11.23 -19.93 -0.07
N ASP A 144 12.13 -19.07 -0.56
CA ASP A 144 12.55 -17.88 0.15
C ASP A 144 11.60 -16.70 -0.08
N PHE A 145 11.28 -16.01 1.01
CA PHE A 145 10.57 -14.75 1.05
C PHE A 145 11.46 -13.74 1.77
N LYS A 146 11.74 -12.60 1.13
CA LYS A 146 12.71 -11.61 1.61
C LYS A 146 12.04 -10.26 1.77
N ALA A 147 12.00 -9.75 2.99
CA ALA A 147 11.64 -8.37 3.28
C ALA A 147 12.78 -7.46 2.84
N ILE A 148 12.50 -6.54 1.92
CA ILE A 148 13.46 -5.56 1.42
C ILE A 148 13.04 -4.19 1.94
N GLU A 149 13.85 -3.65 2.85
CA GLU A 149 13.68 -2.28 3.37
C GLU A 149 13.85 -1.25 2.26
N CYS A 150 12.87 -0.37 2.13
CA CYS A 150 12.83 0.65 1.07
C CYS A 150 12.88 2.08 1.62
N GLY A 151 12.82 2.27 2.94
CA GLY A 151 12.89 3.59 3.57
C GLY A 151 11.58 4.35 3.42
N HIS A 152 11.65 5.63 3.03
CA HIS A 152 10.48 6.47 2.86
C HIS A 152 9.84 6.33 1.46
N THR A 153 8.53 6.08 1.44
CA THR A 153 7.67 6.02 0.27
C THR A 153 6.41 6.86 0.47
N ASP A 154 5.21 6.28 0.42
CA ASP A 154 3.98 6.96 0.86
C ASP A 154 4.02 7.26 2.38
N THR A 155 4.80 6.48 3.13
CA THR A 155 5.21 6.67 4.52
C THR A 155 6.63 6.12 4.79
N TYR A 156 7.10 6.16 6.04
CA TYR A 156 8.40 5.66 6.46
C TYR A 156 8.37 4.15 6.83
N ASP A 157 9.57 3.55 6.87
CA ASP A 157 9.78 2.13 7.19
C ASP A 157 8.94 1.19 6.31
N SER A 158 8.80 1.55 5.02
CA SER A 158 8.11 0.74 4.03
C SER A 158 9.03 -0.34 3.46
N THR A 159 8.45 -1.50 3.19
CA THR A 159 9.16 -2.66 2.67
C THR A 159 8.47 -3.25 1.44
N VAL A 160 9.23 -3.99 0.63
CA VAL A 160 8.67 -4.90 -0.38
C VAL A 160 8.96 -6.35 -0.01
N LEU A 161 8.04 -7.27 -0.33
CA LEU A 161 8.29 -8.70 -0.22
C LEU A 161 8.79 -9.25 -1.56
N TRP A 162 10.03 -9.71 -1.58
CA TRP A 162 10.67 -10.30 -2.75
C TRP A 162 10.69 -11.83 -2.67
N ILE A 163 10.22 -12.48 -3.73
CA ILE A 163 10.19 -13.95 -3.87
C ILE A 163 11.06 -14.33 -5.08
N PRO A 164 12.35 -14.68 -4.88
CA PRO A 164 13.31 -14.90 -5.96
C PRO A 164 12.87 -15.97 -6.97
N ASP A 165 12.36 -17.11 -6.48
CA ASP A 165 11.96 -18.24 -7.31
C ASP A 165 10.81 -17.92 -8.28
N LEU A 166 9.98 -16.93 -7.94
CA LEU A 166 8.91 -16.42 -8.80
C LEU A 166 9.32 -15.18 -9.59
N ARG A 167 10.49 -14.60 -9.27
CA ARG A 167 10.86 -13.24 -9.63
C ARG A 167 9.70 -12.25 -9.39
N LEU A 168 9.03 -12.39 -8.24
CA LEU A 168 7.85 -11.61 -7.87
C LEU A 168 8.22 -10.61 -6.78
N ALA A 169 7.89 -9.33 -7.01
CA ALA A 169 7.90 -8.30 -5.98
C ALA A 169 6.46 -7.92 -5.62
N VAL A 170 6.09 -8.10 -4.35
CA VAL A 170 4.84 -7.55 -3.78
C VAL A 170 5.22 -6.29 -3.02
N CYS A 171 4.82 -5.14 -3.56
CA CYS A 171 5.52 -3.89 -3.27
C CYS A 171 4.88 -3.05 -2.18
N GLY A 172 3.70 -3.40 -1.67
CA GLY A 172 2.90 -2.48 -0.88
C GLY A 172 2.85 -1.12 -1.57
N ASP A 173 2.94 -0.05 -0.79
CA ASP A 173 2.82 1.31 -1.29
C ASP A 173 4.13 1.91 -1.82
N VAL A 174 5.18 1.09 -1.96
CA VAL A 174 6.36 1.46 -2.76
C VAL A 174 5.97 1.64 -4.24
N VAL A 175 4.98 0.89 -4.73
CA VAL A 175 4.52 0.91 -6.13
C VAL A 175 3.00 1.00 -6.19
N TYR A 176 2.48 1.86 -7.07
CA TYR A 176 1.06 2.10 -7.28
C TYR A 176 0.59 1.72 -8.70
N GLY A 177 -0.65 1.25 -8.80
CA GLY A 177 -1.38 1.06 -10.06
C GLY A 177 -2.08 2.33 -10.54
N GLN A 178 -3.22 2.18 -11.23
CA GLN A 178 -4.05 3.28 -11.74
C GLN A 178 -4.88 3.99 -10.67
N CYS A 179 -4.30 4.24 -9.50
CA CYS A 179 -4.82 5.09 -8.43
C CYS A 179 -3.94 6.34 -8.29
N HIS A 180 -4.49 7.45 -7.78
CA HIS A 180 -3.64 8.55 -7.33
C HIS A 180 -2.79 8.10 -6.15
N GLN A 181 -1.50 8.43 -6.18
CA GLN A 181 -0.55 8.12 -5.12
C GLN A 181 -0.79 8.99 -3.88
N MET A 182 -0.54 8.42 -2.71
CA MET A 182 -0.62 9.12 -1.42
C MET A 182 0.73 9.77 -1.09
N LEU A 183 0.92 11.04 -1.48
CA LEU A 183 2.12 11.82 -1.17
C LEU A 183 1.98 12.70 0.08
N MET A 184 0.99 12.42 0.94
CA MET A 184 0.74 13.25 2.12
C MET A 184 1.97 13.30 3.03
N GLU A 185 2.64 12.17 3.24
CA GLU A 185 3.85 12.12 4.06
C GLU A 185 5.13 12.33 3.23
N ALA A 186 5.12 12.01 1.93
CA ALA A 186 6.14 12.38 0.94
C ALA A 186 6.06 13.86 0.51
N ASN A 187 5.89 14.76 1.48
CA ASN A 187 5.55 16.15 1.26
C ASN A 187 6.74 17.08 0.95
N THR A 188 7.97 16.61 1.15
CA THR A 188 9.20 17.33 0.76
C THR A 188 9.81 16.77 -0.52
N LYS A 189 10.63 17.56 -1.23
CA LYS A 189 11.37 17.06 -2.41
C LYS A 189 12.29 15.91 -2.04
N ALA A 190 13.04 16.03 -0.94
CA ALA A 190 13.95 14.98 -0.48
C ALA A 190 13.23 13.64 -0.26
N LYS A 191 12.03 13.65 0.34
CA LYS A 191 11.21 12.46 0.55
C LYS A 191 10.68 11.86 -0.75
N ARG A 192 10.28 12.72 -1.71
CA ARG A 192 9.87 12.24 -3.06
C ARG A 192 11.03 11.62 -3.83
N GLU A 193 12.24 12.18 -3.71
CA GLU A 193 13.45 11.59 -4.28
C GLU A 193 13.82 10.29 -3.57
N GLU A 194 13.59 10.18 -2.27
CA GLU A 194 13.73 8.93 -1.52
C GLU A 194 12.77 7.84 -2.01
N TRP A 195 11.50 8.17 -2.22
CA TRP A 195 10.54 7.23 -2.80
C TRP A 195 10.94 6.82 -4.23
N ILE A 196 11.49 7.72 -5.03
CA ILE A 196 12.05 7.35 -6.35
C ILE A 196 13.17 6.29 -6.20
N ARG A 197 14.08 6.47 -5.23
CA ARG A 197 15.13 5.47 -4.92
C ARG A 197 14.56 4.16 -4.41
N ALA A 198 13.48 4.19 -3.63
CA ALA A 198 12.77 2.99 -3.19
C ALA A 198 12.25 2.17 -4.39
N VAL A 199 11.71 2.82 -5.42
CA VAL A 199 11.31 2.14 -6.66
C VAL A 199 12.53 1.56 -7.40
N GLU A 200 13.67 2.26 -7.40
CA GLU A 200 14.92 1.79 -8.02
C GLU A 200 15.50 0.56 -7.30
N ILE A 201 15.31 0.43 -5.98
CA ILE A 201 15.63 -0.81 -5.24
C ILE A 201 14.83 -1.98 -5.82
N VAL A 202 13.53 -1.80 -6.08
CA VAL A 202 12.70 -2.85 -6.69
C VAL A 202 13.14 -3.16 -8.12
N GLU A 203 13.48 -2.16 -8.92
CA GLU A 203 14.02 -2.35 -10.27
C GLU A 203 15.32 -3.18 -10.25
N ALA A 204 16.21 -2.94 -9.28
CA ALA A 204 17.46 -3.66 -9.13
C ALA A 204 17.29 -5.15 -8.79
N LEU A 205 16.14 -5.56 -8.21
CA LEU A 205 15.79 -6.97 -8.02
C LEU A 205 15.47 -7.68 -9.34
N ASN A 206 15.26 -6.93 -10.43
CA ASN A 206 14.91 -7.43 -11.75
C ASN A 206 13.66 -8.35 -11.73
N PRO A 207 12.50 -7.87 -11.23
CA PRO A 207 11.28 -8.66 -11.15
C PRO A 207 10.74 -9.01 -12.54
N ALA A 208 10.11 -10.17 -12.66
CA ALA A 208 9.24 -10.52 -13.79
C ALA A 208 7.80 -10.04 -13.54
N TYR A 209 7.37 -10.03 -12.27
CA TYR A 209 6.04 -9.60 -11.83
C TYR A 209 6.14 -8.60 -10.69
N VAL A 210 5.31 -7.57 -10.73
CA VAL A 210 5.23 -6.51 -9.72
C VAL A 210 3.78 -6.32 -9.34
N VAL A 211 3.47 -6.48 -8.06
CA VAL A 211 2.15 -6.22 -7.49
C VAL A 211 2.20 -4.94 -6.69
N SER A 212 1.40 -3.94 -7.09
CA SER A 212 1.27 -2.65 -6.40
C SER A 212 0.32 -2.73 -5.20
N GLY A 213 0.56 -1.94 -4.15
CA GLY A 213 -0.26 -1.88 -2.93
C GLY A 213 -1.67 -1.33 -3.16
N HIS A 214 -1.81 -0.31 -4.00
CA HIS A 214 -3.09 0.21 -4.45
C HIS A 214 -3.24 0.23 -5.96
N LYS A 215 -4.32 -0.36 -6.48
CA LYS A 215 -4.64 -0.41 -7.92
C LYS A 215 -6.13 -0.56 -8.18
N MET A 216 -6.57 -0.35 -9.43
CA MET A 216 -7.96 -0.60 -9.78
C MET A 216 -8.29 -2.10 -9.77
N ALA A 217 -9.52 -2.44 -9.41
CA ALA A 217 -9.99 -3.82 -9.51
C ALA A 217 -9.91 -4.31 -10.97
N GLY A 218 -9.32 -5.49 -11.18
CA GLY A 218 -9.08 -6.07 -12.51
C GLY A 218 -7.87 -5.50 -13.25
N GLU A 219 -7.12 -4.56 -12.66
CA GLU A 219 -5.87 -4.08 -13.23
C GLU A 219 -4.79 -5.17 -13.19
N THR A 220 -4.12 -5.36 -14.34
CA THR A 220 -3.03 -6.32 -14.49
C THR A 220 -1.79 -5.87 -13.73
N ASP A 221 -1.19 -6.79 -12.98
CA ASP A 221 0.11 -6.60 -12.33
C ASP A 221 1.25 -6.58 -13.34
N GLY A 222 2.20 -5.67 -13.18
CA GLY A 222 3.32 -5.63 -14.11
C GLY A 222 4.40 -4.59 -13.82
N ILE A 223 5.57 -4.87 -14.39
CA ILE A 223 6.79 -4.06 -14.20
C ILE A 223 6.63 -2.59 -14.65
N TRP A 224 5.67 -2.28 -15.52
CA TRP A 224 5.42 -0.90 -15.97
C TRP A 224 4.94 0.01 -14.83
N HIS A 225 4.40 -0.56 -13.74
CA HIS A 225 4.01 0.21 -12.56
C HIS A 225 5.21 0.89 -11.89
N LEU A 226 6.42 0.34 -12.00
CA LEU A 226 7.64 0.96 -11.48
C LEU A 226 7.89 2.32 -12.15
N ALA A 227 7.94 2.33 -13.49
CA ALA A 227 8.12 3.55 -14.27
C ALA A 227 6.93 4.52 -14.09
N ALA A 228 5.69 4.01 -14.05
CA ALA A 228 4.50 4.84 -13.86
C ALA A 228 4.47 5.51 -12.49
N THR A 229 4.92 4.81 -11.43
CA THR A 229 5.01 5.33 -10.07
C THR A 229 6.03 6.46 -9.98
N LYS A 230 7.26 6.24 -10.49
CA LYS A 230 8.29 7.28 -10.55
C LYS A 230 7.82 8.50 -11.34
N LYS A 231 7.18 8.26 -12.49
CA LYS A 231 6.67 9.35 -13.35
C LYS A 231 5.64 10.22 -12.64
N TYR A 232 4.72 9.63 -11.87
CA TYR A 232 3.73 10.39 -11.10
C TYR A 232 4.40 11.27 -10.04
N ILE A 233 5.37 10.74 -9.29
CA ILE A 233 6.13 11.47 -8.26
C ILE A 233 6.87 12.65 -8.89
N GLN A 234 7.57 12.41 -10.01
CA GLN A 234 8.29 13.45 -10.76
C GLN A 234 7.34 14.53 -11.28
N ASP A 235 6.19 14.14 -11.83
CA ASP A 235 5.22 15.08 -12.36
C ASP A 235 4.55 15.92 -11.26
N PHE A 236 4.25 15.32 -10.09
CA PHE A 236 3.80 16.07 -8.91
C PHE A 236 4.84 17.11 -8.48
N GLY A 237 6.13 16.74 -8.48
CA GLY A 237 7.25 17.67 -8.27
C GLY A 237 7.26 18.83 -9.28
N LYS A 238 7.10 18.54 -10.58
CA LYS A 238 7.03 19.59 -11.63
C LYS A 238 5.83 20.52 -11.45
N ILE A 239 4.70 20.03 -10.95
CA ILE A 239 3.56 20.90 -10.63
C ILE A 239 3.93 21.84 -9.47
N LEU A 240 4.60 21.33 -8.44
CA LEU A 240 5.08 22.15 -7.31
C LEU A 240 6.11 23.21 -7.74
N GLU A 241 6.98 22.92 -8.70
CA GLU A 241 7.95 23.88 -9.28
C GLU A 241 7.26 25.05 -9.99
N LYS A 242 6.06 24.85 -10.54
CA LYS A 242 5.21 25.95 -11.06
C LYS A 242 4.65 26.85 -9.96
N ASN A 243 4.92 26.51 -8.70
CA ASN A 243 4.61 27.29 -7.50
C ASN A 243 3.09 27.59 -7.37
N PRO A 244 2.25 26.54 -7.25
CA PRO A 244 0.84 26.70 -6.91
C PRO A 244 0.70 27.43 -5.57
N LYS A 245 -0.28 28.33 -5.50
CA LYS A 245 -0.51 29.20 -4.33
C LYS A 245 -1.41 28.56 -3.29
N THR A 246 -2.21 27.58 -3.69
CA THR A 246 -3.15 26.89 -2.79
C THR A 246 -3.11 25.38 -2.97
N GLU A 247 -3.52 24.65 -1.93
CA GLU A 247 -3.74 23.19 -2.00
C GLU A 247 -4.71 22.84 -3.13
N LYS A 248 -5.75 23.66 -3.32
CA LYS A 248 -6.76 23.47 -4.38
C LYS A 248 -6.14 23.58 -5.77
N GLU A 249 -5.25 24.53 -6.01
CA GLU A 249 -4.55 24.65 -7.30
C GLU A 249 -3.69 23.42 -7.59
N LEU A 250 -2.89 22.97 -6.61
CA LEU A 250 -2.05 21.78 -6.75
C LEU A 250 -2.88 20.51 -7.00
N PHE A 251 -3.99 20.35 -6.28
CA PHE A 251 -4.93 19.26 -6.46
C PHE A 251 -5.53 19.25 -7.88
N LEU A 252 -6.05 20.39 -8.35
CA LEU A 252 -6.67 20.49 -9.67
C LEU A 252 -5.68 20.26 -10.82
N GLU A 253 -4.44 20.78 -10.72
CA GLU A 253 -3.40 20.50 -11.71
C GLU A 253 -3.00 19.01 -11.73
N SER A 254 -2.98 18.35 -10.56
CA SER A 254 -2.71 16.91 -10.47
C SER A 254 -3.82 16.09 -11.14
N LEU A 255 -5.10 16.45 -10.92
CA LEU A 255 -6.24 15.82 -11.59
C LEU A 255 -6.26 16.07 -13.09
N LYS A 256 -5.87 17.27 -13.53
CA LYS A 256 -5.78 17.60 -14.96
C LYS A 256 -4.74 16.73 -15.68
N LEU A 257 -3.63 16.44 -15.02
CA LEU A 257 -2.56 15.60 -15.59
C LEU A 257 -2.89 14.10 -15.54
N TYR A 258 -3.64 13.66 -14.53
CA TYR A 258 -4.02 12.26 -14.32
C TYR A 258 -5.54 12.08 -14.14
N PRO A 259 -6.38 12.45 -15.13
CA PRO A 259 -7.84 12.49 -14.97
C PRO A 259 -8.47 11.09 -14.82
N GLU A 260 -7.79 10.06 -15.31
CA GLU A 260 -8.30 8.68 -15.31
C GLU A 260 -7.85 7.86 -14.09
N ARG A 261 -6.94 8.38 -13.25
CA ARG A 261 -6.54 7.66 -12.03
C ARG A 261 -7.69 7.63 -11.03
N PHE A 262 -7.87 6.49 -10.39
CA PHE A 262 -8.86 6.30 -9.35
C PHE A 262 -8.49 7.06 -8.05
N ASN A 263 -9.47 7.28 -7.18
CA ASN A 263 -9.33 7.94 -5.88
C ASN A 263 -8.72 9.37 -5.93
N PRO A 264 -9.48 10.40 -6.36
CA PRO A 264 -9.03 11.79 -6.23
C PRO A 264 -8.80 12.22 -4.77
N GLY A 265 -9.31 11.50 -3.78
CA GLY A 265 -9.07 11.77 -2.36
C GLY A 265 -7.59 11.70 -1.98
N ALA A 266 -6.84 10.73 -2.51
CA ALA A 266 -5.40 10.62 -2.30
C ALA A 266 -4.64 11.83 -2.89
N ALA A 267 -5.04 12.32 -4.07
CA ALA A 267 -4.47 13.54 -4.65
C ALA A 267 -4.76 14.78 -3.80
N ARG A 268 -5.96 14.86 -3.19
CA ARG A 268 -6.31 15.96 -2.28
C ARG A 268 -5.45 15.93 -1.01
N LEU A 269 -5.28 14.77 -0.39
CA LEU A 269 -4.43 14.60 0.80
C LEU A 269 -2.95 14.88 0.48
N SER A 270 -2.48 14.46 -0.70
CA SER A 270 -1.16 14.80 -1.21
C SER A 270 -0.95 16.30 -1.32
N ALA A 271 -1.94 17.02 -1.85
CA ALA A 271 -1.88 18.48 -1.93
C ALA A 271 -1.86 19.14 -0.55
N MET A 272 -2.69 18.66 0.38
CA MET A 272 -2.67 19.12 1.79
C MET A 272 -1.30 18.91 2.43
N GLY A 273 -0.72 17.71 2.31
CA GLY A 273 0.60 17.38 2.85
C GLY A 273 1.69 18.33 2.35
N ALA A 274 1.69 18.66 1.06
CA ALA A 274 2.63 19.62 0.49
C ALA A 274 2.50 21.04 1.05
N PHE A 275 1.36 21.43 1.63
CA PHE A 275 1.16 22.74 2.27
C PHE A 275 1.40 22.72 3.80
N GLN A 276 1.73 21.56 4.36
CA GLN A 276 2.14 21.43 5.78
C GLN A 276 3.63 21.71 6.01
N VAL A 277 4.42 21.86 4.94
CA VAL A 277 5.86 22.12 4.99
C VAL A 277 6.21 23.45 4.28
N SER A 278 7.41 23.97 4.53
CA SER A 278 7.85 25.20 3.86
C SER A 278 7.87 25.05 2.34
N LYS A 279 7.71 26.18 1.64
CA LYS A 279 7.80 26.20 0.18
C LYS A 279 9.16 25.69 -0.30
N GLU A 280 10.23 26.02 0.40
CA GLU A 280 11.59 25.61 0.10
C GLU A 280 11.76 24.09 0.28
N SER A 281 11.04 23.48 1.24
CA SER A 281 11.12 22.04 1.49
C SER A 281 10.33 21.23 0.46
N ARG A 282 9.22 21.77 -0.05
CA ARG A 282 8.33 21.07 -1.00
C ARG A 282 8.70 21.25 -2.46
N ILE A 283 9.66 22.11 -2.82
CA ILE A 283 10.12 22.30 -4.20
C ILE A 283 11.50 21.66 -4.37
#